data_AF-A0A225WTT3-F1
#
_entry.id   AF-A0A225WTT3-F1
#
_cell.length_a   1.000
_cell.length_b   1.000
_cell.length_c   1.000
_cell.angle_alpha   90.00
_cell.angle_beta   90.00
_cell.angle_gamma   90.00
#
_symmetry.space_group_name_H-M   'P 1'
#
loop_
_entity.id
_entity.type
_entity.pdbx_description
1 polymer ?
#
loop_
_entity_poly.entity_id
_entity_poly.type
_entity_poly.pdbx_seq_one_letter_code
_entity_poly.pdbx_strand_id
1 'polypeptide(L)'
;MGIAVNSTAEILPPKVENGLPEHTGNKTKCALLQYIRDGGVEYPETRANNEIVHMLTFSSAKKRMSVVVRRSATPCRVYTKGATEVVLGLCQDMQRVDGSIESLDNARKEKIGAEVIEKYVSQAYRTLWLAYRDLDVPAEDTIN
;
A
#
# COMPACT_ATOMS: atom_id res chain seq x y z
N MET A 1 -1.97 6.45 -5.63
CA MET A 1 -2.95 5.42 -6.04
C MET A 1 -3.02 4.23 -5.08
N GLY A 2 -1.96 3.39 -4.95
CA GLY A 2 -2.00 2.15 -4.14
C GLY A 2 -2.48 2.31 -2.69
N ILE A 3 -2.11 3.40 -2.02
CA ILE A 3 -2.59 3.72 -0.65
C ILE A 3 -4.11 3.91 -0.62
N ALA A 4 -4.68 4.61 -1.59
CA ALA A 4 -6.10 4.92 -1.65
C ALA A 4 -6.93 3.65 -1.84
N VAL A 5 -6.57 2.82 -2.82
CA VAL A 5 -7.33 1.61 -3.21
C VAL A 5 -7.07 0.42 -2.29
N ASN A 6 -5.85 0.27 -1.75
CA ASN A 6 -5.54 -0.77 -0.77
C ASN A 6 -5.87 -0.30 0.65
N SER A 7 -7.07 0.23 0.89
CA SER A 7 -7.48 0.70 2.21
C SER A 7 -8.98 0.54 2.41
N THR A 8 -9.36 0.29 3.66
CA THR A 8 -10.76 0.20 4.13
C THR A 8 -11.06 1.25 5.19
N ALA A 9 -10.13 2.20 5.38
CA ALA A 9 -10.33 3.32 6.28
C ALA A 9 -11.01 4.47 5.53
N GLU A 10 -11.70 5.32 6.27
CA GLU A 10 -12.32 6.54 5.76
C GLU A 10 -11.87 7.75 6.60
N ILE A 11 -11.80 8.90 5.94
CA ILE A 11 -11.71 10.20 6.56
C ILE A 11 -13.07 10.87 6.38
N LEU A 12 -13.75 11.15 7.49
CA LEU A 12 -15.08 11.77 7.51
C LEU A 12 -14.97 13.27 7.82
N PRO A 13 -15.98 14.06 7.43
CA PRO A 13 -16.08 15.46 7.84
C PRO A 13 -16.06 15.61 9.37
N PRO A 14 -15.62 16.77 9.88
CA PRO A 14 -15.72 17.09 11.30
C PRO A 14 -17.17 17.02 11.79
N LYS A 15 -17.38 16.54 13.03
CA LYS A 15 -18.72 16.56 13.68
C LYS A 15 -19.16 17.96 14.12
N VAL A 16 -18.22 18.87 14.30
CA VAL A 16 -18.46 20.25 14.74
C VAL A 16 -17.84 21.21 13.73
N GLU A 17 -18.46 22.37 13.57
CA GLU A 17 -17.96 23.43 12.70
C GLU A 17 -16.53 23.83 13.13
N ASN A 18 -15.62 23.94 12.17
CA ASN A 18 -14.17 24.18 12.38
C ASN A 18 -13.41 23.10 13.18
N GLY A 19 -13.99 21.91 13.37
CA GLY A 19 -13.32 20.77 14.00
C GLY A 19 -12.30 20.05 13.10
N LEU A 20 -11.56 19.10 13.68
CA LEU A 20 -10.69 18.20 12.90
C LEU A 20 -11.51 17.10 12.20
N PRO A 21 -11.03 16.59 11.04
CA PRO A 21 -11.64 15.44 10.38
C PRO A 21 -11.69 14.22 11.30
N GLU A 22 -12.73 13.40 11.16
CA GLU A 22 -12.78 12.12 11.88
C GLU A 22 -12.17 11.00 11.04
N HIS A 23 -11.58 10.01 11.70
CA HIS A 23 -10.99 8.84 11.04
C HIS A 23 -11.71 7.57 11.49
N THR A 24 -12.13 6.73 10.54
CA THR A 24 -12.72 5.42 10.84
C THR A 24 -11.87 4.30 10.24
N GLY A 25 -11.78 3.19 10.98
CA GLY A 25 -10.95 2.04 10.60
C GLY A 25 -9.59 2.00 11.30
N ASN A 26 -8.67 1.20 10.75
CA ASN A 26 -7.38 0.97 11.37
C ASN A 26 -6.49 2.22 11.34
N LYS A 27 -5.92 2.62 12.49
CA LYS A 27 -5.09 3.83 12.64
C LYS A 27 -3.95 3.94 11.62
N THR A 28 -3.27 2.84 11.28
CA THR A 28 -2.21 2.86 10.25
C THR A 28 -2.78 3.15 8.87
N LYS A 29 -3.95 2.61 8.54
CA LYS A 29 -4.63 2.92 7.26
C LYS A 29 -5.11 4.37 7.22
N CYS A 30 -5.65 4.89 8.32
CA CYS A 30 -6.07 6.29 8.43
C CYS A 30 -4.88 7.24 8.25
N ALA A 31 -3.75 6.97 8.92
CA ALA A 31 -2.53 7.77 8.78
C ALA A 31 -2.02 7.82 7.33
N LEU A 32 -2.04 6.69 6.62
CA LEU A 32 -1.65 6.64 5.21
C LEU A 32 -2.61 7.44 4.31
N LEU A 33 -3.92 7.36 4.57
CA LEU A 33 -4.90 8.16 3.82
C LEU A 33 -4.74 9.66 4.09
N GLN A 34 -4.50 10.03 5.34
CA GLN A 34 -4.22 11.42 5.70
C GLN A 34 -2.95 11.91 5.00
N TYR A 35 -1.88 11.11 4.99
CA TYR A 35 -0.63 11.45 4.31
C TYR A 35 -0.83 11.77 2.82
N ILE A 36 -1.59 10.96 2.07
CA ILE A 36 -1.84 11.27 0.66
C ILE A 36 -2.77 12.47 0.48
N ARG A 37 -3.73 12.69 1.39
CA ARG A 37 -4.63 13.85 1.38
C ARG A 37 -3.86 15.14 1.63
N ASP A 38 -2.94 15.14 2.59
CA ASP A 38 -2.06 16.28 2.88
C ASP A 38 -1.14 16.60 1.69
N GLY A 39 -0.82 15.58 0.88
CA GLY A 39 -0.14 15.73 -0.41
C GLY A 39 -1.04 16.15 -1.58
N GLY A 40 -2.30 16.53 -1.32
CA GLY A 40 -3.25 17.00 -2.33
C GLY A 40 -3.98 15.91 -3.12
N VAL A 41 -3.95 14.65 -2.65
CA VAL A 41 -4.65 13.55 -3.32
C VAL A 41 -6.07 13.39 -2.77
N GLU A 42 -7.07 13.64 -3.62
CA GLU A 42 -8.46 13.27 -3.36
C GLU A 42 -8.64 11.75 -3.50
N TYR A 43 -8.45 11.04 -2.39
CA TYR A 43 -8.54 9.58 -2.36
C TYR A 43 -9.93 9.02 -2.73
N PRO A 44 -11.08 9.68 -2.45
CA PRO A 44 -12.38 9.15 -2.86
C PRO A 44 -12.52 9.08 -4.38
N GLU A 45 -12.07 10.11 -5.10
CA GLU A 45 -12.03 10.12 -6.56
C GLU A 45 -11.06 9.06 -7.09
N THR A 46 -9.89 8.92 -6.46
CA THR A 46 -8.93 7.87 -6.81
C THR A 46 -9.55 6.48 -6.69
N ARG A 47 -10.37 6.23 -5.67
CA ARG A 47 -11.10 4.95 -5.53
C ARG A 47 -12.20 4.80 -6.57
N ALA A 48 -12.99 5.84 -6.82
CA ALA A 48 -14.07 5.80 -7.81
C ALA A 48 -13.54 5.52 -9.24
N ASN A 49 -12.36 6.06 -9.57
CA ASN A 49 -11.72 5.89 -10.87
C ASN A 49 -10.93 4.59 -11.03
N ASN A 50 -10.86 3.74 -9.99
CA ASN A 50 -10.09 2.49 -10.03
C ASN A 50 -10.95 1.32 -9.55
N GLU A 51 -11.25 0.42 -10.47
CA GLU A 51 -12.03 -0.77 -10.17
C GLU A 51 -11.20 -1.80 -9.38
N ILE A 52 -11.60 -2.02 -8.13
CA ILE A 52 -11.05 -3.06 -7.26
C ILE A 52 -11.82 -4.34 -7.56
N VAL A 53 -11.18 -5.28 -8.26
CA VAL A 53 -11.79 -6.56 -8.62
C VAL A 53 -11.74 -7.53 -7.44
N HIS A 54 -10.63 -7.50 -6.70
CA HIS A 54 -10.49 -8.31 -5.50
C HIS A 54 -9.83 -7.56 -4.35
N MET A 55 -10.29 -7.83 -3.13
CA MET A 55 -9.70 -7.34 -1.89
C MET A 55 -9.34 -8.51 -0.98
N LEU A 56 -8.04 -8.77 -0.87
CA LEU A 56 -7.47 -9.72 0.09
C LEU A 56 -7.16 -8.96 1.37
N THR A 57 -8.09 -9.03 2.33
CA THR A 57 -7.95 -8.35 3.62
C THR A 57 -6.72 -8.84 4.40
N PHE A 58 -6.33 -8.07 5.43
CA PHE A 58 -5.16 -8.40 6.21
C PHE A 58 -5.30 -9.77 6.89
N SER A 59 -4.34 -10.65 6.63
CA SER A 59 -4.22 -11.95 7.31
C SER A 59 -3.06 -11.90 8.29
N SER A 60 -3.27 -12.33 9.53
CA SER A 60 -2.19 -12.47 10.53
C SER A 60 -1.14 -13.50 10.09
N ALA A 61 -1.57 -14.58 9.42
CA ALA A 61 -0.69 -15.60 8.86
C ALA A 61 0.18 -15.04 7.72
N LYS A 62 -0.43 -14.29 6.78
CA LYS A 62 0.31 -13.71 5.64
C LYS A 62 0.99 -12.37 5.96
N LYS A 63 0.64 -11.72 7.08
CA LYS A 63 1.10 -10.39 7.52
C LYS A 63 1.03 -9.28 6.45
N ARG A 64 0.10 -9.39 5.52
CA ARG A 64 -0.10 -8.42 4.41
C ARG A 64 -1.57 -8.36 3.99
N MET A 65 -1.90 -7.27 3.31
CA MET A 65 -3.18 -7.00 2.64
C MET A 65 -2.91 -6.63 1.20
N SER A 66 -3.70 -7.15 0.27
CA SER A 66 -3.55 -6.90 -1.16
C SER A 66 -4.89 -6.55 -1.81
N VAL A 67 -4.84 -5.75 -2.86
CA VAL A 67 -5.99 -5.50 -3.74
C VAL A 67 -5.57 -5.71 -5.18
N VAL A 68 -6.49 -6.24 -5.98
CA VAL A 68 -6.34 -6.39 -7.43
C VAL A 68 -7.15 -5.29 -8.09
N VAL A 69 -6.48 -4.48 -8.90
CA VAL A 69 -7.07 -3.33 -9.59
C VAL A 69 -7.01 -3.57 -11.10
N ARG A 70 -8.15 -3.42 -11.78
CA ARG A 70 -8.22 -3.50 -13.24
C ARG A 70 -7.57 -2.25 -13.85
N ARG A 71 -6.70 -2.44 -14.85
CA ARG A 71 -6.04 -1.36 -15.61
C ARG A 71 -6.52 -1.31 -17.06
N SER A 72 -6.74 -2.48 -17.64
CA SER A 72 -7.24 -2.74 -18.99
C SER A 72 -7.82 -4.17 -19.01
N ALA A 73 -8.09 -4.74 -20.19
CA ALA A 73 -8.39 -6.18 -20.31
C ALA A 73 -7.23 -7.02 -19.74
N THR A 74 -5.99 -6.67 -20.10
CA THR A 74 -4.72 -7.09 -19.49
C THR A 74 -3.68 -5.98 -19.70
N PRO A 75 -2.71 -5.76 -18.78
CA PRO A 75 -2.51 -6.44 -17.51
C PRO A 75 -3.44 -5.93 -16.40
N CYS A 76 -3.54 -6.68 -15.30
CA CYS A 76 -4.08 -6.18 -14.03
C CYS A 76 -2.95 -5.82 -13.05
N ARG A 77 -3.24 -5.00 -12.03
CA ARG A 77 -2.25 -4.57 -11.03
C ARG A 77 -2.63 -5.00 -9.62
N VAL A 78 -1.71 -5.66 -8.94
CA VAL A 78 -1.84 -6.01 -7.52
C VAL A 78 -1.09 -4.99 -6.69
N TYR A 79 -1.79 -4.31 -5.78
CA TYR A 79 -1.15 -3.51 -4.73
C TYR A 79 -1.08 -4.31 -3.44
N THR A 80 0.06 -4.29 -2.77
CA THR A 80 0.27 -4.99 -1.50
C THR A 80 0.84 -4.04 -0.46
N LYS A 81 0.33 -4.13 0.77
CA LYS A 81 0.92 -3.49 1.94
C LYS A 81 0.99 -4.46 3.11
N GLY A 82 2.06 -4.40 3.89
CA GLY A 82 2.26 -5.37 4.97
C GLY A 82 3.54 -5.16 5.76
N ALA A 83 3.79 -6.12 6.65
CA ALA A 83 5.02 -6.17 7.43
C ALA A 83 6.25 -6.08 6.51
N THR A 84 7.24 -5.31 6.93
CA THR A 84 8.37 -4.93 6.09
C THR A 84 9.15 -6.13 5.59
N GLU A 85 9.42 -7.10 6.46
CA GLU A 85 10.22 -8.29 6.17
C GLU A 85 9.49 -9.20 5.17
N VAL A 86 8.17 -9.31 5.30
CA VAL A 86 7.34 -10.16 4.44
C VAL A 86 7.22 -9.58 3.04
N VAL A 87 6.89 -8.29 2.94
CA VAL A 87 6.66 -7.68 1.62
C VAL A 87 7.99 -7.43 0.91
N LEU A 88 9.03 -6.99 1.62
CA LEU A 88 10.38 -6.83 1.05
C LEU A 88 10.93 -8.15 0.52
N GLY A 89 10.73 -9.25 1.24
CA GLY A 89 11.15 -10.60 0.81
C GLY A 89 10.53 -11.03 -0.53
N LEU A 90 9.34 -10.53 -0.86
CA LEU A 90 8.61 -10.84 -2.09
C LEU A 90 8.95 -9.92 -3.28
N CYS A 91 9.62 -8.79 -3.02
CA CYS A 91 9.95 -7.83 -4.07
C CYS A 91 11.21 -8.29 -4.82
N GLN A 92 11.23 -8.11 -6.14
CA GLN A 92 12.40 -8.37 -6.99
C GLN A 92 13.06 -7.09 -7.48
N ASP A 93 12.30 -5.99 -7.49
CA ASP A 93 12.73 -4.68 -7.96
C ASP A 93 12.30 -3.60 -6.98
N MET A 94 12.96 -2.45 -7.07
CA MET A 94 12.64 -1.24 -6.32
C MET A 94 12.54 -0.05 -7.27
N GLN A 95 11.51 0.77 -7.06
CA GLN A 95 11.36 2.03 -7.79
C GLN A 95 12.06 3.16 -7.02
N ARG A 96 12.92 3.91 -7.72
CA ARG A 96 13.58 5.10 -7.20
C ARG A 96 12.69 6.33 -7.33
N VAL A 97 13.09 7.42 -6.67
CA VAL A 97 12.36 8.69 -6.66
C VAL A 97 12.24 9.30 -8.06
N ASP A 98 13.25 9.09 -8.91
CA ASP A 98 13.25 9.52 -10.32
C ASP A 98 12.36 8.64 -11.22
N GLY A 99 11.71 7.62 -10.66
CA GLY A 99 10.86 6.67 -11.36
C GLY A 99 11.60 5.48 -11.98
N SER A 100 12.94 5.47 -11.95
CA SER A 100 13.72 4.33 -12.45
C SER A 100 13.50 3.08 -11.62
N ILE A 101 13.60 1.93 -12.28
CA ILE A 101 13.48 0.61 -11.65
C ILE A 101 14.87 -0.01 -11.56
N GLU A 102 15.22 -0.52 -10.39
CA GLU A 102 16.47 -1.22 -10.14
C GLU A 102 16.21 -2.58 -9.48
N SER A 103 17.07 -3.55 -9.78
CA SER A 103 17.01 -4.87 -9.17
C SER A 103 17.23 -4.79 -7.65
N LEU A 104 16.45 -5.57 -6.93
CA LEU A 104 16.47 -5.67 -5.48
C LEU A 104 16.94 -7.06 -5.07
N ASP A 105 18.25 -7.26 -5.12
CA ASP A 105 18.91 -8.49 -4.71
C ASP A 105 18.91 -8.68 -3.17
N ASN A 106 19.35 -9.86 -2.72
CA ASN A 106 19.36 -10.20 -1.30
C ASN A 106 20.29 -9.30 -0.48
N ALA A 107 21.47 -8.96 -1.00
CA ALA A 107 22.42 -8.08 -0.32
C ALA A 107 21.81 -6.69 -0.05
N ARG A 108 21.05 -6.18 -1.02
CA ARG A 108 20.37 -4.90 -0.89
C ARG A 108 19.17 -4.97 0.05
N LYS A 109 18.42 -6.06 0.05
CA LYS A 109 17.34 -6.29 1.03
C LYS A 109 17.89 -6.34 2.45
N GLU A 110 19.00 -7.04 2.67
CA GLU A 110 19.68 -7.11 3.96
C GLU A 110 20.14 -5.72 4.42
N LYS A 111 20.75 -4.94 3.51
CA LYS A 111 21.17 -3.57 3.80
C LYS A 111 19.99 -2.67 4.19
N ILE A 112 18.87 -2.75 3.47
CA ILE A 112 17.64 -2.01 3.82
C ILE A 112 17.11 -2.45 5.19
N GLY A 113 17.15 -3.75 5.48
CA GLY A 113 16.80 -4.31 6.78
C GLY A 113 17.58 -3.65 7.91
N ALA A 114 18.91 -3.73 7.84
CA ALA A 114 19.80 -3.25 8.89
C ALA A 114 19.83 -1.71 9.00
N GLU A 115 19.91 -0.99 7.88
CA GLU A 115 20.16 0.46 7.92
C GLU A 115 18.88 1.29 8.01
N VAL A 116 17.76 0.79 7.49
CA VAL A 116 16.50 1.53 7.41
C VAL A 116 15.47 0.95 8.36
N ILE A 117 15.13 -0.33 8.23
CA ILE A 117 14.03 -0.92 9.02
C ILE A 117 14.39 -0.92 10.51
N GLU A 118 15.54 -1.47 10.90
CA GLU A 118 15.97 -1.53 12.30
C GLU A 118 16.12 -0.14 12.93
N LYS A 119 16.55 0.85 12.15
CA LYS A 119 16.66 2.25 12.60
C LYS A 119 15.31 2.83 13.01
N TYR A 120 14.24 2.60 12.25
CA TYR A 120 12.91 3.10 12.61
C TYR A 120 12.24 2.24 13.69
N VAL A 121 12.45 0.93 13.65
CA VAL A 121 11.94 0.02 14.69
C VAL A 121 12.55 0.31 16.06
N SER A 122 13.84 0.64 16.14
CA SER A 122 14.51 1.02 17.41
C SER A 122 13.96 2.30 18.04
N GLN A 123 13.28 3.14 17.25
CA GLN A 123 12.56 4.33 17.70
C GLN A 123 11.07 4.04 18.00
N ALA A 124 10.69 2.76 18.10
CA ALA A 124 9.33 2.29 18.31
C ALA A 124 8.33 2.70 17.21
N TYR A 125 8.82 3.07 16.01
CA TYR A 125 7.93 3.28 14.87
C TYR A 125 7.48 1.96 14.29
N ARG A 126 6.22 1.94 13.85
CA ARG A 126 5.71 0.84 13.04
C ARG A 126 6.11 1.05 11.59
N THR A 127 6.99 0.20 11.08
CA THR A 127 7.35 0.17 9.66
C THR A 127 6.33 -0.63 8.85
N LEU A 128 6.11 -0.20 7.60
CA LEU A 128 5.22 -0.88 6.66
C LEU A 128 5.83 -0.74 5.26
N TRP A 129 5.76 -1.80 4.46
CA TRP A 129 6.15 -1.72 3.05
C TRP A 129 4.94 -1.58 2.14
N LEU A 130 5.08 -0.83 1.06
CA LEU A 130 4.12 -0.71 -0.02
C LEU A 130 4.78 -1.26 -1.29
N ALA A 131 4.09 -2.16 -1.99
CA ALA A 131 4.57 -2.76 -3.23
C ALA A 131 3.44 -2.86 -4.24
N TYR A 132 3.80 -3.02 -5.51
CA TYR A 132 2.87 -3.41 -6.55
C TYR A 132 3.50 -4.45 -7.47
N ARG A 133 2.67 -5.18 -8.19
CA ARG A 133 3.06 -6.08 -9.27
C ARG A 133 2.01 -6.03 -10.35
N ASP A 134 2.45 -5.91 -11.60
CA ASP A 134 1.58 -6.14 -12.76
C ASP A 134 1.56 -7.63 -13.10
N LEU A 135 0.38 -8.13 -13.45
CA LEU A 135 0.18 -9.50 -13.90
C LEU A 135 -0.46 -9.47 -15.28
N ASP A 136 0.14 -10.19 -16.23
CA ASP A 136 -0.33 -10.31 -17.61
C ASP A 136 -1.49 -11.30 -17.74
N VAL A 137 -2.50 -11.14 -16.88
CA VAL A 137 -3.74 -11.91 -16.84
C VAL A 137 -4.92 -10.98 -16.57
N PRO A 138 -6.14 -11.36 -16.98
CA PRO A 138 -7.36 -10.67 -16.56
C PRO A 138 -7.44 -10.61 -15.03
N ALA A 139 -8.05 -9.55 -14.51
CA ALA A 139 -8.12 -9.34 -13.08
C ALA A 139 -8.90 -10.46 -12.36
N GLU A 140 -9.88 -11.04 -13.05
CA GLU A 140 -10.78 -12.11 -12.59
C GLU A 140 -10.04 -13.43 -12.37
N ASP A 141 -8.94 -13.66 -13.11
CA ASP A 141 -8.19 -14.92 -13.08
C ASP A 141 -7.09 -14.93 -12.02
N THR A 142 -6.95 -13.85 -11.23
CA THR A 142 -5.84 -13.68 -10.28
C THR A 142 -5.98 -14.44 -8.96
N ILE A 143 -7.17 -15.00 -8.68
CA ILE A 143 -7.44 -15.76 -7.46
C ILE A 143 -7.86 -17.19 -7.85
N ASN A 144 -6.87 -17.98 -8.26
CA ASN A 144 -6.91 -19.43 -8.19
C ASN A 144 -5.78 -19.91 -7.28
#